data_AF-A0A2S8Y9J3-F1
#
_entry.id   AF-A0A2S8Y9J3-F1
#
_cell.length_a   1.000
_cell.length_b   1.000
_cell.length_c   1.000
_cell.angle_alpha   90.00
_cell.angle_beta   90.00
_cell.angle_gamma   90.00
#
_symmetry.space_group_name_H-M   'P 1'
#
loop_
_entity.id
_entity.type
_entity.pdbx_description
1 polymer ?
#
loop_
_entity_poly.entity_id
_entity_poly.type
_entity_poly.pdbx_seq_one_letter_code
_entity_poly.pdbx_strand_id
1 'polypeptide(L)'
;MFRPLFVFIGTRYTRAKRRNHFVSFISLTSMIGLALGVVVMIVVLSVMNGFDHEMRTRVLGMVPHATIESGDPISDWPSLAAKVKQNPQVLAVAPFTQMQGLLTNNGQVSKVLLNGIDPALERQVSIIDHFMQQGQLDALAPGSFGIVIGDKAAAKLGVGVGDKVTFVAPEVTVTPAGMFPRMKRFTVVGIFHVGAGEIDGYLGVTNQQDLSRLHRWKPDQIQGLRLKFDDLFQAPRVAWSIAQQLGDDRYYARDWTRTHGNLYQAIRMEKAMIGLLLLLIVAVAAFNIISTLVMVVNDKKGDIAILRTLGATPGTIMAIFMVQGTVIGVVGTAIGAVVGMLAALNVSAAISALESLIGHKFLNADVYFIDYLPSQLQAQDVVMVCGAALVLSFLATLYPAWRAARTQPAEALRYE
;
A
#
# COMPACT_ATOMS: atom_id res chain seq x y z
N MET A 1 52.40 -7.11 5.13
CA MET A 1 52.39 -8.22 4.16
C MET A 1 50.93 -8.67 3.99
N PHE A 2 50.24 -8.23 2.93
CA PHE A 2 48.77 -8.41 2.84
C PHE A 2 48.42 -9.86 2.55
N ARG A 3 48.05 -10.59 3.61
CA ARG A 3 47.34 -11.87 3.51
C ARG A 3 45.86 -11.61 3.78
N PRO A 4 44.93 -12.15 2.98
CA PRO A 4 45.18 -13.06 1.87
C PRO A 4 45.48 -12.38 0.51
N LEU A 5 46.33 -13.02 -0.30
CA LEU A 5 46.79 -12.53 -1.62
C LEU A 5 45.65 -12.25 -2.60
N PHE A 6 44.62 -13.11 -2.60
CA PHE A 6 43.47 -12.96 -3.50
C PHE A 6 42.65 -11.68 -3.23
N VAL A 7 42.57 -11.22 -1.96
CA VAL A 7 41.89 -9.96 -1.62
C VAL A 7 42.68 -8.77 -2.15
N PHE A 8 43.99 -8.79 -1.97
CA PHE A 8 44.86 -7.72 -2.46
C PHE A 8 44.79 -7.57 -3.99
N ILE A 9 44.82 -8.69 -4.71
CA ILE A 9 44.72 -8.66 -6.19
C ILE A 9 43.31 -8.27 -6.63
N GLY A 10 42.27 -8.90 -6.07
CA GLY A 10 40.88 -8.64 -6.43
C GLY A 10 40.47 -7.18 -6.24
N THR A 11 40.79 -6.57 -5.08
CA THR A 11 40.51 -5.15 -4.83
C THR A 11 41.31 -4.21 -5.74
N ARG A 12 42.52 -4.60 -6.13
CA ARG A 12 43.35 -3.81 -7.05
C ARG A 12 42.81 -3.86 -8.47
N TYR A 13 42.23 -4.97 -8.90
CA TYR A 13 41.60 -5.08 -10.23
C TYR A 13 40.37 -4.18 -10.36
N THR A 14 39.69 -3.86 -9.26
CA THR A 14 38.58 -2.89 -9.25
C THR A 14 39.05 -1.43 -9.32
N ARG A 15 40.31 -1.14 -8.95
CA ARG A 15 40.78 0.24 -8.74
C ARG A 15 41.40 0.83 -10.02
N ALA A 16 40.90 1.99 -10.44
CA ALA A 16 41.37 2.73 -11.60
C ALA A 16 42.87 3.05 -11.53
N LYS A 17 43.72 2.37 -12.32
CA LYS A 17 45.09 2.81 -12.60
C LYS A 17 45.21 3.22 -14.06
N ARG A 18 45.85 4.38 -14.28
CA ARG A 18 46.03 5.16 -15.52
C ARG A 18 46.54 4.41 -16.77
N ARG A 19 46.83 3.09 -16.70
CA ARG A 19 47.36 2.30 -17.83
C ARG A 19 46.33 1.36 -18.49
N ASN A 20 45.23 0.99 -17.81
CA ASN A 20 44.15 0.17 -18.37
C ASN A 20 42.78 0.85 -18.20
N HIS A 21 42.48 1.84 -19.05
CA HIS A 21 41.22 2.61 -19.02
C HIS A 21 39.98 1.72 -19.21
N PHE A 22 40.11 0.63 -19.97
CA PHE A 22 38.99 -0.24 -20.36
C PHE A 22 38.39 -1.03 -19.18
N VAL A 23 39.23 -1.70 -18.38
CA VAL A 23 38.79 -2.50 -17.21
C VAL A 23 38.16 -1.64 -16.12
N SER A 24 38.70 -0.45 -15.90
CA SER A 24 38.18 0.50 -14.93
C SER A 24 36.82 1.08 -15.36
N PHE A 25 36.66 1.36 -16.66
CA PHE A 25 35.39 1.84 -17.21
C PHE A 25 34.28 0.78 -17.08
N ILE A 26 34.59 -0.48 -17.41
CA ILE A 26 33.65 -1.61 -17.28
C ILE A 26 33.22 -1.82 -15.82
N SER A 27 34.16 -1.77 -14.88
CA SER A 27 33.82 -1.90 -13.46
C SER A 27 32.93 -0.74 -12.98
N LEU A 28 33.16 0.48 -13.46
CA LEU A 28 32.34 1.64 -13.16
C LEU A 28 30.93 1.52 -13.73
N THR A 29 30.78 1.10 -15.00
CA THR A 29 29.46 0.95 -15.62
C THR A 29 28.61 -0.11 -14.90
N SER A 30 29.21 -1.21 -14.43
CA SER A 30 28.49 -2.19 -13.60
C SER A 30 28.16 -1.70 -12.20
N MET A 31 29.05 -0.92 -11.56
CA MET A 31 28.71 -0.28 -10.28
C MET A 31 27.52 0.68 -10.45
N ILE A 32 27.48 1.46 -11.54
CA ILE A 32 26.36 2.35 -11.86
C ILE A 32 25.09 1.55 -12.14
N GLY A 33 25.16 0.48 -12.95
CA GLY A 33 24.01 -0.36 -13.25
C GLY A 33 23.39 -1.00 -12.01
N LEU A 34 24.22 -1.53 -11.12
CA LEU A 34 23.77 -2.09 -9.84
C LEU A 34 23.22 -1.00 -8.91
N ALA A 35 23.91 0.15 -8.79
CA ALA A 35 23.45 1.27 -7.98
C ALA A 35 22.09 1.76 -8.46
N LEU A 36 21.89 1.94 -9.77
CA LEU A 36 20.63 2.34 -10.36
C LEU A 36 19.51 1.34 -10.05
N GLY A 37 19.77 0.03 -10.18
CA GLY A 37 18.81 -1.00 -9.82
C GLY A 37 18.38 -0.93 -8.35
N VAL A 38 19.33 -0.71 -7.44
CA VAL A 38 19.05 -0.54 -5.99
C VAL A 38 18.28 0.75 -5.72
N VAL A 39 18.65 1.87 -6.35
CA VAL A 39 17.93 3.15 -6.24
C VAL A 39 16.47 2.98 -6.64
N VAL A 40 16.22 2.45 -7.84
CA VAL A 40 14.87 2.28 -8.36
C VAL A 40 14.05 1.37 -7.44
N MET A 41 14.63 0.28 -6.95
CA MET A 41 13.93 -0.66 -6.09
C MET A 41 13.55 -0.05 -4.73
N ILE A 42 14.44 0.71 -4.10
CA ILE A 42 14.15 1.43 -2.85
C ILE A 42 13.05 2.47 -3.07
N VAL A 43 13.14 3.27 -4.13
CA VAL A 43 12.15 4.32 -4.43
C VAL A 43 10.78 3.69 -4.68
N VAL A 44 10.70 2.67 -5.54
CA VAL A 44 9.42 2.00 -5.86
C VAL A 44 8.78 1.39 -4.62
N LEU A 45 9.54 0.67 -3.80
CA LEU A 45 9.00 0.10 -2.55
C LEU A 45 8.56 1.19 -1.57
N SER A 46 9.32 2.27 -1.43
CA SER A 46 8.97 3.38 -0.53
C SER A 46 7.68 4.08 -0.97
N VAL A 47 7.51 4.33 -2.27
CA VAL A 47 6.28 4.89 -2.83
C VAL A 47 5.11 3.95 -2.58
N MET A 48 5.31 2.64 -2.76
CA MET A 48 4.27 1.64 -2.50
C MET A 48 3.86 1.58 -1.04
N ASN A 49 4.81 1.67 -0.11
CA ASN A 49 4.49 1.75 1.31
C ASN A 49 3.71 3.01 1.65
N GLY A 50 4.08 4.14 1.04
CA GLY A 50 3.35 5.40 1.18
C GLY A 50 1.92 5.27 0.67
N PHE A 51 1.74 4.68 -0.50
CA PHE A 51 0.42 4.47 -1.09
C PHE A 51 -0.42 3.49 -0.26
N ASP A 52 0.15 2.35 0.17
CA ASP A 52 -0.53 1.39 1.05
C ASP A 52 -0.95 2.05 2.37
N HIS A 53 -0.11 2.92 2.93
CA HIS A 53 -0.43 3.68 4.13
C HIS A 53 -1.60 4.64 3.90
N GLU A 54 -1.54 5.51 2.89
CA GLU A 54 -2.61 6.48 2.60
C GLU A 54 -3.93 5.79 2.24
N MET A 55 -3.87 4.67 1.52
CA MET A 55 -5.06 3.85 1.27
C MET A 55 -5.69 3.30 2.55
N ARG A 56 -4.86 2.79 3.48
CA ARG A 56 -5.34 2.32 4.79
C ARG A 56 -5.91 3.45 5.64
N THR A 57 -5.23 4.59 5.70
CA THR A 57 -5.55 5.65 6.65
C THR A 57 -6.63 6.61 6.15
N ARG A 58 -6.71 6.93 4.86
CA ARG A 58 -7.69 7.90 4.34
C ARG A 58 -8.94 7.25 3.77
N VAL A 59 -8.78 6.22 2.95
CA VAL A 59 -9.90 5.61 2.22
C VAL A 59 -10.54 4.51 3.04
N LEU A 60 -9.73 3.58 3.53
CA LEU A 60 -10.25 2.38 4.19
C LEU A 60 -10.54 2.58 5.69
N GLY A 61 -10.06 3.67 6.30
CA GLY A 61 -10.36 3.97 7.69
C GLY A 61 -11.80 4.47 7.95
N MET A 62 -12.53 4.86 6.90
CA MET A 62 -13.97 5.16 6.96
C MET A 62 -14.85 3.97 6.58
N VAL A 63 -14.29 3.01 5.83
CA VAL A 63 -15.02 1.84 5.37
C VAL A 63 -14.95 0.77 6.47
N PRO A 64 -16.07 0.13 6.84
CA PRO A 64 -16.02 -0.98 7.77
C PRO A 64 -15.08 -2.08 7.24
N HIS A 65 -14.10 -2.53 8.04
CA HIS A 65 -13.19 -3.57 7.58
C HIS A 65 -13.97 -4.86 7.26
N ALA A 66 -14.90 -5.22 8.13
CA ALA A 66 -15.94 -6.19 7.84
C ALA A 66 -17.21 -5.90 8.66
N THR A 67 -18.29 -6.56 8.29
CA THR A 67 -19.55 -6.58 9.02
C THR A 67 -20.00 -8.01 9.26
N ILE A 68 -20.63 -8.24 10.40
CA ILE A 68 -21.43 -9.44 10.67
C ILE A 68 -22.88 -8.98 10.67
N GLU A 69 -23.65 -9.49 9.73
CA GLU A 69 -25.02 -9.07 9.47
C GLU A 69 -25.98 -10.24 9.56
N SER A 70 -27.26 -9.91 9.72
CA SER A 70 -28.37 -10.86 9.72
C SER A 70 -29.44 -10.39 8.75
N GLY A 71 -30.19 -11.34 8.17
CA GLY A 71 -31.37 -11.01 7.35
C GLY A 71 -32.49 -10.39 8.19
N ASP A 72 -32.60 -10.83 9.45
CA ASP A 72 -33.54 -10.30 10.44
C ASP A 72 -32.86 -9.33 11.42
N PRO A 73 -33.58 -8.35 12.00
CA PRO A 73 -33.01 -7.41 12.96
C PRO A 73 -32.48 -8.10 14.23
N ILE A 74 -31.23 -7.80 14.58
CA ILE A 74 -30.53 -8.38 15.73
C ILE A 74 -30.96 -7.65 16.99
N SER A 75 -31.57 -8.36 17.94
CA SER A 75 -32.08 -7.77 19.20
C SER A 75 -31.06 -7.83 20.35
N ASP A 76 -30.24 -8.88 20.42
CA ASP A 76 -29.19 -9.04 21.46
C ASP A 76 -27.78 -8.88 20.84
N TRP A 77 -27.54 -7.69 20.30
CA TRP A 77 -26.24 -7.37 19.73
C TRP A 77 -25.10 -7.27 20.76
N PRO A 78 -25.29 -6.88 22.03
CA PRO A 78 -24.20 -6.82 23.00
C PRO A 78 -23.58 -8.20 23.25
N SER A 79 -24.41 -9.25 23.40
CA SER A 79 -23.91 -10.63 23.52
C SER A 79 -23.19 -11.10 22.26
N LEU A 80 -23.72 -10.75 21.08
CA LEU A 80 -23.05 -11.06 19.80
C LEU A 80 -21.69 -10.35 19.72
N ALA A 81 -21.61 -9.07 20.10
CA ALA A 81 -20.37 -8.32 20.11
C ALA A 81 -19.34 -8.91 21.08
N ALA A 82 -19.77 -9.38 22.25
CA ALA A 82 -18.90 -10.07 23.21
C ALA A 82 -18.31 -11.36 22.63
N LYS A 83 -19.11 -12.17 21.90
CA LYS A 83 -18.61 -13.37 21.21
C LYS A 83 -17.60 -13.03 20.11
N VAL A 84 -17.90 -12.01 19.29
CA VAL A 84 -17.01 -11.60 18.21
C VAL A 84 -15.68 -11.06 18.73
N LYS A 85 -15.69 -10.32 19.85
CA LYS A 85 -14.49 -9.80 20.52
C LYS A 85 -13.59 -10.88 21.14
N GLN A 86 -14.04 -12.15 21.23
CA GLN A 86 -13.16 -13.25 21.68
C GLN A 86 -12.06 -13.57 20.68
N ASN A 87 -12.21 -13.17 19.41
CA ASN A 87 -11.17 -13.33 18.41
C ASN A 87 -10.08 -12.25 18.60
N PRO A 88 -8.80 -12.62 18.82
CA PRO A 88 -7.74 -11.66 19.13
C PRO A 88 -7.41 -10.71 17.97
N GLN A 89 -7.84 -11.02 16.75
CA GLN A 89 -7.61 -10.16 15.58
C GLN A 89 -8.64 -9.02 15.47
N VAL A 90 -9.72 -9.05 16.26
CA VAL A 90 -10.77 -8.01 16.30
C VAL A 90 -10.39 -6.97 17.36
N LEU A 91 -10.05 -5.76 16.92
CA LEU A 91 -9.68 -4.66 17.80
C LEU A 91 -10.90 -3.96 18.41
N ALA A 92 -11.96 -3.78 17.62
CA ALA A 92 -13.16 -3.07 18.05
C ALA A 92 -14.40 -3.54 17.29
N VAL A 93 -15.55 -3.31 17.90
CA VAL A 93 -16.87 -3.66 17.35
C VAL A 93 -17.86 -2.55 17.67
N ALA A 94 -18.67 -2.16 16.70
CA ALA A 94 -19.75 -1.19 16.88
C ALA A 94 -21.05 -1.65 16.19
N PRO A 95 -22.23 -1.36 16.78
CA PRO A 95 -23.51 -1.65 16.13
C PRO A 95 -23.75 -0.71 14.95
N PHE A 96 -24.42 -1.20 13.92
CA PHE A 96 -24.86 -0.34 12.83
C PHE A 96 -26.21 -0.74 12.24
N THR A 97 -26.85 0.26 11.64
CA THR A 97 -28.01 0.10 10.77
C THR A 97 -27.75 0.89 9.48
N GLN A 98 -28.17 0.40 8.33
CA GLN A 98 -28.00 1.08 7.04
C GLN A 98 -29.34 1.27 6.32
N MET A 99 -29.48 2.39 5.63
CA MET A 99 -30.60 2.65 4.73
C MET A 99 -30.14 3.47 3.53
N GLN A 100 -30.49 3.05 2.32
CA GLN A 100 -30.22 3.81 1.11
C GLN A 100 -31.43 4.70 0.77
N GLY A 101 -31.17 5.91 0.27
CA GLY A 101 -32.24 6.81 -0.13
C GLY A 101 -31.74 8.07 -0.79
N LEU A 102 -32.61 9.08 -0.83
CA LEU A 102 -32.31 10.40 -1.38
C LEU A 102 -32.41 11.44 -0.27
N LEU A 103 -31.46 12.37 -0.22
CA LEU A 103 -31.62 13.64 0.49
C LEU A 103 -32.14 14.69 -0.48
N THR A 104 -33.13 15.46 -0.03
CA THR A 104 -33.72 16.55 -0.81
C THR A 104 -33.78 17.83 0.00
N ASN A 105 -33.49 18.95 -0.65
CA ASN A 105 -33.65 20.30 -0.13
C ASN A 105 -33.91 21.27 -1.28
N ASN A 106 -34.96 22.08 -1.21
CA ASN A 106 -35.28 23.12 -2.20
C ASN A 106 -35.16 22.69 -3.69
N GLY A 107 -35.61 21.47 -4.01
CA GLY A 107 -35.55 20.91 -5.38
C GLY A 107 -34.20 20.28 -5.77
N GLN A 108 -33.15 20.45 -4.96
CA GLN A 108 -31.89 19.72 -5.11
C GLN A 108 -32.01 18.32 -4.53
N VAL A 109 -31.34 17.35 -5.17
CA VAL A 109 -31.37 15.94 -4.79
C VAL A 109 -29.97 15.36 -4.77
N SER A 110 -29.63 14.65 -3.68
CA SER A 110 -28.42 13.83 -3.60
C SER A 110 -28.75 12.41 -3.18
N LYS A 111 -28.08 11.43 -3.78
CA LYS A 111 -28.12 10.03 -3.30
C LYS A 111 -27.39 9.96 -1.96
N VAL A 112 -27.91 9.15 -1.03
CA VAL A 112 -27.25 8.95 0.26
C VAL A 112 -27.32 7.49 0.71
N LEU A 113 -26.23 7.00 1.31
CA LEU A 113 -26.24 5.87 2.23
C LEU A 113 -26.23 6.41 3.65
N LEU A 114 -27.36 6.26 4.32
CA LEU A 114 -27.52 6.70 5.69
C LEU A 114 -27.09 5.57 6.64
N ASN A 115 -26.03 5.81 7.40
CA ASN A 115 -25.49 4.94 8.42
C ASN A 115 -25.98 5.39 9.80
N GLY A 116 -26.73 4.54 10.47
CA GLY A 116 -27.10 4.70 11.88
C GLY A 116 -25.98 4.16 12.76
N ILE A 117 -25.43 5.02 13.63
CA ILE A 117 -24.28 4.72 14.48
C ILE A 117 -24.53 5.06 15.95
N ASP A 118 -23.73 4.45 16.82
CA ASP A 118 -23.51 4.95 18.18
C ASP A 118 -22.21 5.78 18.18
N PRO A 119 -22.24 7.11 18.45
CA PRO A 119 -21.05 7.96 18.40
C PRO A 119 -19.90 7.53 19.33
N ALA A 120 -20.19 6.90 20.48
CA ALA A 120 -19.16 6.48 21.42
C ALA A 120 -18.44 5.20 20.94
N LEU A 121 -19.18 4.28 20.31
CA LEU A 121 -18.62 3.03 19.77
C LEU A 121 -18.03 3.23 18.38
N GLU A 122 -18.62 4.10 17.56
CA GLU A 122 -18.19 4.32 16.17
C GLU A 122 -16.75 4.84 16.10
N ARG A 123 -16.34 5.71 17.04
CA ARG A 123 -14.95 6.21 17.14
C ARG A 123 -13.90 5.11 17.26
N GLN A 124 -14.30 3.94 17.76
CA GLN A 124 -13.38 2.81 17.89
C GLN A 124 -13.18 2.09 16.55
N VAL A 125 -14.18 2.12 15.66
CA VAL A 125 -14.20 1.40 14.38
C VAL A 125 -13.99 2.29 13.15
N SER A 126 -14.19 3.61 13.27
CA SER A 126 -14.11 4.58 12.17
C SER A 126 -13.38 5.85 12.60
N ILE A 127 -12.71 6.49 11.64
CA ILE A 127 -11.95 7.73 11.85
C ILE A 127 -12.73 9.01 11.50
N ILE A 128 -14.02 8.90 11.20
CA ILE A 128 -14.86 10.03 10.74
C ILE A 128 -14.77 11.27 11.66
N ASP A 129 -14.60 11.08 12.97
CA ASP A 129 -14.51 12.17 13.96
C ASP A 129 -13.32 13.10 13.69
N HIS A 130 -12.22 12.59 13.12
CA HIS A 130 -11.03 13.37 12.78
C HIS A 130 -11.19 14.24 11.52
N PHE A 131 -12.23 13.99 10.73
CA PHE A 131 -12.48 14.69 9.46
C PHE A 131 -13.69 15.63 9.51
N MET A 132 -14.21 15.89 10.71
CA MET A 132 -15.27 16.86 10.93
C MET A 132 -14.76 18.29 10.65
N GLN A 133 -15.40 18.99 9.71
CA GLN A 133 -15.13 20.41 9.44
C GLN A 133 -16.02 21.30 10.32
N GLN A 134 -17.27 20.89 10.54
CA GLN A 134 -18.25 21.63 11.32
C GLN A 134 -19.10 20.67 12.16
N GLY A 135 -19.44 21.07 13.38
CA GLY A 135 -20.21 20.24 14.32
C GLY A 135 -19.38 19.10 14.92
N GLN A 136 -20.05 18.17 15.60
CA GLN A 136 -19.43 17.03 16.28
C GLN A 136 -20.34 15.80 16.15
N LEU A 137 -19.76 14.60 16.13
CA LEU A 137 -20.54 13.36 16.08
C LEU A 137 -21.44 13.16 17.31
N ASP A 138 -21.05 13.68 18.47
CA ASP A 138 -21.85 13.60 19.70
C ASP A 138 -23.19 14.36 19.62
N ALA A 139 -23.33 15.26 18.64
CA ALA A 139 -24.61 15.93 18.39
C ALA A 139 -25.69 14.97 17.85
N LEU A 140 -25.31 13.75 17.45
CA LEU A 140 -26.22 12.69 17.03
C LEU A 140 -26.90 12.01 18.24
N ALA A 141 -27.78 12.75 18.91
CA ALA A 141 -28.53 12.26 20.06
C ALA A 141 -29.76 11.42 19.63
N PRO A 142 -30.13 10.35 20.35
CA PRO A 142 -31.32 9.58 20.05
C PRO A 142 -32.60 10.43 20.07
N GLY A 143 -33.46 10.26 19.07
CA GLY A 143 -34.72 10.99 18.91
C GLY A 143 -34.60 12.37 18.27
N SER A 144 -33.37 12.89 18.10
CA SER A 144 -33.15 14.22 17.52
C SER A 144 -33.33 14.25 16.01
N PHE A 145 -33.18 13.11 15.33
CA PHE A 145 -33.05 13.05 13.87
C PHE A 145 -31.99 14.02 13.34
N GLY A 146 -30.85 14.10 14.03
CA GLY A 146 -29.65 14.75 13.53
C GLY A 146 -29.00 13.96 12.39
N ILE A 147 -28.41 14.65 11.42
CA ILE A 147 -27.61 14.03 10.36
C ILE A 147 -26.28 14.77 10.20
N VAL A 148 -25.21 14.01 10.00
CA VAL A 148 -23.91 14.49 9.56
C VAL A 148 -23.73 14.05 8.11
N ILE A 149 -23.32 14.97 7.23
CA ILE A 149 -23.16 14.71 5.78
C ILE A 149 -21.80 15.20 5.29
N GLY A 150 -21.32 14.68 4.17
CA GLY A 150 -20.09 15.17 3.56
C GLY A 150 -20.24 16.55 2.92
N ASP A 151 -19.14 17.28 2.77
CA ASP A 151 -19.09 18.63 2.22
C ASP A 151 -19.63 18.71 0.78
N LYS A 152 -19.31 17.72 -0.08
CA LYS A 152 -19.83 17.66 -1.46
C LYS A 152 -21.36 17.47 -1.47
N ALA A 153 -21.91 16.66 -0.57
CA ALA A 153 -23.35 16.50 -0.43
C ALA A 153 -24.02 17.79 0.10
N ALA A 154 -23.42 18.43 1.10
CA ALA A 154 -23.90 19.69 1.66
C ALA A 154 -23.92 20.81 0.61
N ALA A 155 -22.83 20.98 -0.14
CA ALA A 155 -22.70 21.95 -1.21
C ALA A 155 -23.73 21.73 -2.33
N LYS A 156 -23.94 20.46 -2.74
CA LYS A 156 -24.94 20.11 -3.76
C LYS A 156 -26.37 20.41 -3.31
N LEU A 157 -26.68 20.19 -2.03
CA LEU A 157 -28.00 20.44 -1.45
C LEU A 157 -28.21 21.90 -1.02
N GLY A 158 -27.15 22.71 -1.01
CA GLY A 158 -27.16 24.09 -0.55
C GLY A 158 -27.53 24.22 0.92
N VAL A 159 -26.97 23.36 1.79
CA VAL A 159 -27.26 23.33 3.23
C VAL A 159 -26.01 23.48 4.09
N GLY A 160 -26.16 24.11 5.25
CA GLY A 160 -25.17 24.18 6.32
C GLY A 160 -25.63 23.50 7.61
N VAL A 161 -24.80 23.58 8.66
CA VAL A 161 -25.19 23.12 10.01
C VAL A 161 -26.37 23.96 10.53
N GLY A 162 -27.42 23.28 11.01
CA GLY A 162 -28.68 23.87 11.48
C GLY A 162 -29.83 23.76 10.47
N ASP A 163 -29.51 23.58 9.18
CA ASP A 163 -30.51 23.44 8.13
C ASP A 163 -31.20 22.07 8.18
N LYS A 164 -32.34 21.96 7.48
CA LYS A 164 -33.12 20.73 7.42
C LYS A 164 -33.05 20.11 6.03
N VAL A 165 -32.83 18.81 5.99
CA VAL A 165 -32.88 18.00 4.77
C VAL A 165 -33.97 16.93 4.90
N THR A 166 -34.62 16.59 3.79
CA THR A 166 -35.63 15.52 3.79
C THR A 166 -35.01 14.26 3.20
N PHE A 167 -34.92 13.21 4.01
CA PHE A 167 -34.56 11.88 3.55
C PHE A 167 -35.80 11.18 2.99
N VAL A 168 -35.65 10.58 1.81
CA VAL A 168 -36.68 9.82 1.09
C VAL A 168 -36.16 8.40 0.89
N ALA A 169 -36.79 7.44 1.57
CA ALA A 169 -36.49 6.02 1.41
C ALA A 169 -37.25 5.46 0.19
N PRO A 170 -36.66 4.51 -0.54
CA PRO A 170 -37.32 3.81 -1.65
C PRO A 170 -38.45 2.89 -1.18
N GLU A 171 -38.50 2.57 0.12
CA GLU A 171 -39.56 1.75 0.72
C GLU A 171 -40.91 2.49 0.67
N VAL A 172 -41.89 1.82 0.10
CA VAL A 172 -43.23 2.35 -0.10
C VAL A 172 -44.12 1.93 1.06
N THR A 173 -44.86 2.89 1.64
CA THR A 173 -45.96 2.58 2.55
C THR A 173 -47.26 2.60 1.76
N VAL A 174 -48.02 1.52 1.85
CA VAL A 174 -49.35 1.39 1.24
C VAL A 174 -50.36 2.01 2.20
N THR A 175 -51.10 2.99 1.71
CA THR A 175 -52.24 3.62 2.42
C THR A 175 -53.50 3.52 1.55
N PRO A 176 -54.70 3.65 2.11
CA PRO A 176 -55.94 3.70 1.31
C PRO A 176 -55.95 4.81 0.25
N ALA A 177 -55.14 5.86 0.44
CA ALA A 177 -54.97 6.97 -0.49
C ALA A 177 -53.89 6.74 -1.57
N GLY A 178 -53.13 5.64 -1.51
CA GLY A 178 -52.08 5.31 -2.47
C GLY A 178 -50.76 4.85 -1.85
N MET A 179 -49.76 4.65 -2.72
CA MET A 179 -48.40 4.24 -2.42
C MET A 179 -47.49 5.46 -2.27
N PHE A 180 -46.95 5.70 -1.08
CA PHE A 180 -46.07 6.85 -0.81
C PHE A 180 -44.70 6.41 -0.30
N PRO A 181 -43.60 7.05 -0.76
CA PRO A 181 -42.28 6.79 -0.23
C PRO A 181 -42.19 7.27 1.23
N ARG A 182 -41.37 6.60 2.04
CA ARG A 182 -41.14 7.04 3.42
C ARG A 182 -40.26 8.28 3.41
N MET A 183 -40.75 9.37 3.99
CA MET A 183 -40.01 10.62 4.12
C MET A 183 -39.79 10.96 5.58
N LYS A 184 -38.58 11.38 5.92
CA LYS A 184 -38.24 11.90 7.25
C LYS A 184 -37.32 13.11 7.14
N ARG A 185 -37.64 14.15 7.90
CA ARG A 185 -36.81 15.35 7.98
C ARG A 185 -35.72 15.16 9.02
N PHE A 186 -34.49 15.44 8.62
CA PHE A 186 -33.31 15.46 9.48
C PHE A 186 -32.78 16.89 9.61
N THR A 187 -32.12 17.19 10.72
CA THR A 187 -31.41 18.46 10.93
C THR A 187 -29.92 18.22 10.73
N VAL A 188 -29.25 19.00 9.90
CA VAL A 188 -27.81 18.90 9.68
C VAL A 188 -27.10 19.36 10.95
N VAL A 189 -26.41 18.47 11.64
CA VAL A 189 -25.69 18.78 12.89
C VAL A 189 -24.17 18.80 12.71
N GLY A 190 -23.68 18.39 11.54
CA GLY A 190 -22.26 18.46 11.22
C GLY A 190 -21.97 18.19 9.75
N ILE A 191 -20.78 18.60 9.33
CA ILE A 191 -20.25 18.40 7.97
C ILE A 191 -18.83 17.84 8.08
N PHE A 192 -18.52 16.76 7.35
CA PHE A 192 -17.18 16.18 7.27
C PHE A 192 -16.59 16.33 5.87
N HIS A 193 -15.27 16.21 5.76
CA HIS A 193 -14.55 16.14 4.48
C HIS A 193 -13.34 15.22 4.61
N VAL A 194 -13.31 14.15 3.82
CA VAL A 194 -12.20 13.17 3.87
C VAL A 194 -11.29 13.27 2.64
N GLY A 195 -11.68 14.06 1.64
CA GLY A 195 -10.95 14.17 0.37
C GLY A 195 -11.28 13.01 -0.58
N ALA A 196 -12.36 12.29 -0.30
CA ALA A 196 -12.83 11.15 -1.04
C ALA A 196 -14.16 11.48 -1.69
N GLY A 197 -14.11 12.00 -2.93
CA GLY A 197 -15.28 12.61 -3.57
C GLY A 197 -16.54 11.73 -3.62
N GLU A 198 -16.37 10.41 -3.73
CA GLU A 198 -17.48 9.47 -3.66
C GLU A 198 -18.07 9.36 -2.26
N ILE A 199 -17.25 9.32 -1.21
CA ILE A 199 -17.70 9.25 0.19
C ILE A 199 -18.32 10.58 0.61
N ASP A 200 -17.64 11.70 0.34
CA ASP A 200 -18.07 13.05 0.68
C ASP A 200 -19.40 13.45 0.00
N GLY A 201 -19.73 12.81 -1.13
CA GLY A 201 -20.96 13.05 -1.88
C GLY A 201 -22.13 12.10 -1.56
N TYR A 202 -21.87 10.98 -0.87
CA TYR A 202 -22.84 9.87 -0.73
C TYR A 202 -23.06 9.40 0.71
N LEU A 203 -22.10 9.54 1.61
CA LEU A 203 -22.25 9.04 2.98
C LEU A 203 -22.99 10.06 3.86
N GLY A 204 -24.02 9.59 4.56
CA GLY A 204 -24.69 10.31 5.64
C GLY A 204 -24.65 9.49 6.93
N VAL A 205 -24.53 10.15 8.06
CA VAL A 205 -24.43 9.50 9.38
C VAL A 205 -25.49 10.07 10.32
N THR A 206 -26.20 9.20 11.02
CA THR A 206 -27.23 9.56 12.00
C THR A 206 -27.16 8.65 13.22
N ASN A 207 -27.97 8.93 14.25
CA ASN A 207 -28.05 8.06 15.42
C ASN A 207 -28.67 6.70 15.05
N GLN A 208 -28.10 5.60 15.54
CA GLN A 208 -28.57 4.24 15.28
C GLN A 208 -30.04 4.05 15.65
N GLN A 209 -30.49 4.60 16.79
CA GLN A 209 -31.87 4.45 17.24
C GLN A 209 -32.86 5.20 16.32
N ASP A 210 -32.46 6.36 15.80
CA ASP A 210 -33.28 7.14 14.87
C ASP A 210 -33.46 6.42 13.54
N LEU A 211 -32.40 5.77 13.05
CA LEU A 211 -32.47 4.99 11.83
C LEU A 211 -33.27 3.69 12.02
N SER A 212 -33.12 3.00 13.16
CA SER A 212 -33.94 1.82 13.47
C SER A 212 -35.43 2.17 13.61
N ARG A 213 -35.77 3.35 14.14
CA ARG A 213 -37.17 3.86 14.14
C ARG A 213 -37.68 4.11 12.74
N LEU A 214 -36.84 4.63 11.83
CA LEU A 214 -37.21 4.83 10.43
C LEU A 214 -37.46 3.49 9.70
N HIS A 215 -36.70 2.44 10.05
CA HIS A 215 -36.93 1.05 9.64
C HIS A 215 -38.17 0.40 10.28
N ARG A 216 -38.77 1.02 11.31
CA ARG A 216 -39.84 0.45 12.16
C ARG A 216 -39.41 -0.80 12.94
N TRP A 217 -38.14 -0.89 13.29
CA TRP A 217 -37.64 -1.94 14.16
C TRP A 217 -37.91 -1.59 15.63
N LYS A 218 -37.89 -2.61 16.50
CA LYS A 218 -38.01 -2.41 17.94
C LYS A 218 -36.81 -1.62 18.46
N PRO A 219 -36.93 -0.95 19.61
CA PRO A 219 -35.77 -0.37 20.28
C PRO A 219 -34.63 -1.39 20.40
N ASP A 220 -33.40 -0.91 20.26
CA ASP A 220 -32.15 -1.68 20.35
C ASP A 220 -31.93 -2.75 19.26
N GLN A 221 -32.84 -2.89 18.29
CA GLN A 221 -32.62 -3.72 17.12
C GLN A 221 -31.68 -3.04 16.12
N ILE A 222 -30.70 -3.80 15.63
CA ILE A 222 -29.69 -3.36 14.66
C ILE A 222 -29.63 -4.30 13.46
N GLN A 223 -29.00 -3.86 12.38
CA GLN A 223 -28.77 -4.69 11.20
C GLN A 223 -27.59 -5.65 11.39
N GLY A 224 -26.54 -5.17 12.05
CA GLY A 224 -25.29 -5.90 12.16
C GLY A 224 -24.24 -5.20 13.02
N LEU A 225 -23.09 -5.86 13.13
CA LEU A 225 -21.92 -5.34 13.82
C LEU A 225 -20.83 -5.00 12.81
N ARG A 226 -20.25 -3.80 12.91
CA ARG A 226 -19.01 -3.43 12.23
C ARG A 226 -17.83 -3.93 13.03
N LEU A 227 -16.84 -4.46 12.34
CA LEU A 227 -15.62 -4.99 12.91
C LEU A 227 -14.44 -4.14 12.44
N LYS A 228 -13.54 -3.85 13.38
CA LYS A 228 -12.20 -3.34 13.09
C LYS A 228 -11.19 -4.43 13.39
N PHE A 229 -10.30 -4.66 12.44
CA PHE A 229 -9.18 -5.59 12.57
C PHE A 229 -7.86 -4.83 12.64
N ASP A 230 -6.84 -5.48 13.20
CA ASP A 230 -5.46 -4.99 13.19
C ASP A 230 -4.92 -4.87 11.75
N ASP A 231 -5.10 -5.93 10.95
CA ASP A 231 -4.82 -5.91 9.53
C ASP A 231 -6.12 -6.00 8.72
N LEU A 232 -6.44 -4.90 8.02
CA LEU A 232 -7.57 -4.80 7.12
C LEU A 232 -7.56 -5.89 6.03
N PHE A 233 -6.39 -6.30 5.54
CA PHE A 233 -6.29 -7.32 4.48
C PHE A 233 -6.63 -8.74 4.99
N GLN A 234 -6.62 -8.97 6.30
CA GLN A 234 -7.07 -10.22 6.91
C GLN A 234 -8.59 -10.25 7.12
N ALA A 235 -9.26 -9.10 7.07
CA ALA A 235 -10.69 -8.97 7.36
C ALA A 235 -11.57 -9.98 6.59
N PRO A 236 -11.39 -10.25 5.29
CA PRO A 236 -12.24 -11.21 4.56
C PRO A 236 -12.15 -12.63 5.13
N ARG A 237 -10.94 -13.07 5.51
CA ARG A 237 -10.70 -14.41 6.05
C ARG A 237 -11.23 -14.52 7.48
N VAL A 238 -10.93 -13.51 8.31
CA VAL A 238 -11.26 -13.53 9.74
C VAL A 238 -12.76 -13.32 9.97
N ALA A 239 -13.40 -12.43 9.23
CA ALA A 239 -14.84 -12.23 9.33
C ALA A 239 -15.62 -13.49 8.93
N TRP A 240 -15.16 -14.19 7.89
CA TRP A 240 -15.77 -15.46 7.48
C TRP A 240 -15.60 -16.56 8.52
N SER A 241 -14.42 -16.69 9.14
CA SER A 241 -14.22 -17.67 10.22
C SER A 241 -15.05 -17.34 11.46
N ILE A 242 -15.20 -16.05 11.80
CA ILE A 242 -16.08 -15.60 12.89
C ILE A 242 -17.53 -15.98 12.59
N ALA A 243 -18.03 -15.69 11.39
CA ALA A 243 -19.40 -16.04 11.00
C ALA A 243 -19.67 -17.56 11.09
N GLN A 244 -18.70 -18.39 10.68
CA GLN A 244 -18.81 -19.85 10.83
C GLN A 244 -18.81 -20.32 12.29
N GLN A 245 -17.98 -19.72 13.14
CA GLN A 245 -17.89 -20.07 14.56
C GLN A 245 -19.13 -19.67 15.36
N LEU A 246 -19.85 -18.64 14.92
CA LEU A 246 -21.13 -18.27 15.50
C LEU A 246 -22.19 -19.38 15.31
N GLY A 247 -21.99 -20.28 14.34
CA GLY A 247 -22.72 -21.55 14.21
C GLY A 247 -24.21 -21.40 13.91
N ASP A 248 -24.62 -20.23 13.44
CA ASP A 248 -26.01 -19.84 13.24
C ASP A 248 -26.15 -19.31 11.80
N ASP A 249 -26.91 -20.03 10.96
CA ASP A 249 -27.11 -19.72 9.54
C ASP A 249 -27.73 -18.32 9.31
N ARG A 250 -28.18 -17.68 10.39
CA ARG A 250 -28.70 -16.31 10.37
C ARG A 250 -27.62 -15.26 10.18
N TYR A 251 -26.37 -15.52 10.57
CA TYR A 251 -25.28 -14.56 10.46
C TYR A 251 -24.41 -14.79 9.24
N TYR A 252 -24.14 -13.72 8.49
CA TYR A 252 -23.21 -13.75 7.37
C TYR A 252 -22.22 -12.59 7.47
N ALA A 253 -21.00 -12.83 7.00
CA ALA A 253 -19.97 -11.82 6.92
C ALA A 253 -20.01 -11.09 5.58
N ARG A 254 -19.91 -9.76 5.60
CA ARG A 254 -19.46 -8.97 4.44
C ARG A 254 -18.15 -8.28 4.80
N ASP A 255 -17.36 -7.99 3.79
CA ASP A 255 -16.06 -7.35 3.97
C ASP A 255 -15.84 -6.27 2.91
N TRP A 256 -14.85 -5.42 3.16
CA TRP A 256 -14.51 -4.31 2.28
C TRP A 256 -14.11 -4.76 0.86
N THR A 257 -13.57 -5.96 0.67
CA THR A 257 -13.20 -6.48 -0.66
C THR A 257 -14.40 -6.88 -1.50
N ARG A 258 -15.56 -7.16 -0.87
CA ARG A 258 -16.81 -7.39 -1.59
C ARG A 258 -17.53 -6.10 -1.93
N THR A 259 -17.53 -5.13 -1.01
CA THR A 259 -18.19 -3.83 -1.20
C THR A 259 -17.39 -2.90 -2.11
N HIS A 260 -16.05 -2.99 -2.08
CA HIS A 260 -15.13 -2.21 -2.91
C HIS A 260 -14.20 -3.12 -3.73
N GLY A 261 -14.75 -4.18 -4.34
CA GLY A 261 -13.95 -5.19 -5.06
C GLY A 261 -13.13 -4.65 -6.23
N ASN A 262 -13.59 -3.60 -6.91
CA ASN A 262 -12.82 -2.95 -7.97
C ASN A 262 -11.53 -2.32 -7.43
N LEU A 263 -11.59 -1.69 -6.25
CA LEU A 263 -10.42 -1.11 -5.59
C LEU A 263 -9.45 -2.21 -5.14
N TYR A 264 -9.97 -3.29 -4.55
CA TYR A 264 -9.15 -4.42 -4.14
C TYR A 264 -8.44 -5.09 -5.32
N GLN A 265 -9.14 -5.29 -6.43
CA GLN A 265 -8.55 -5.85 -7.65
C GLN A 265 -7.50 -4.91 -8.25
N ALA A 266 -7.77 -3.61 -8.29
CA ALA A 266 -6.81 -2.61 -8.76
C ALA A 266 -5.52 -2.65 -7.93
N ILE A 267 -5.62 -2.64 -6.60
CA ILE A 267 -4.46 -2.71 -5.69
C ILE A 267 -3.69 -4.02 -5.90
N ARG A 268 -4.37 -5.16 -6.05
CA ARG A 268 -3.69 -6.45 -6.29
C ARG A 268 -3.00 -6.49 -7.65
N MET A 269 -3.65 -6.00 -8.70
CA MET A 269 -3.09 -5.95 -10.04
C MET A 269 -1.85 -5.03 -10.08
N GLU A 270 -1.92 -3.89 -9.42
CA GLU A 270 -0.79 -2.95 -9.29
C GLU A 270 0.39 -3.59 -8.55
N LYS A 271 0.16 -4.22 -7.39
CA LYS A 271 1.21 -4.96 -6.65
C LYS A 271 1.84 -6.06 -7.52
N ALA A 272 1.05 -6.77 -8.33
CA ALA A 272 1.56 -7.80 -9.22
C ALA A 272 2.42 -7.23 -10.38
N MET A 273 1.97 -6.13 -11.00
CA MET A 273 2.73 -5.45 -12.06
C MET A 273 4.07 -4.92 -11.54
N ILE A 274 4.07 -4.31 -10.35
CA ILE A 274 5.31 -3.83 -9.73
C ILE A 274 6.22 -4.99 -9.37
N GLY A 275 5.70 -6.08 -8.82
CA GLY A 275 6.50 -7.30 -8.58
C GLY A 275 7.18 -7.82 -9.84
N LEU A 276 6.46 -7.80 -10.98
CA LEU A 276 7.01 -8.17 -12.29
C LEU A 276 8.10 -7.18 -12.75
N LEU A 277 7.88 -5.87 -12.61
CA LEU A 277 8.88 -4.85 -12.94
C LEU A 277 10.14 -4.98 -12.08
N LEU A 278 9.99 -5.19 -10.77
CA LEU A 278 11.10 -5.42 -9.85
C LEU A 278 11.91 -6.66 -10.25
N LEU A 279 11.22 -7.77 -10.60
CA LEU A 279 11.87 -8.97 -11.11
C LEU A 279 12.70 -8.68 -12.38
N LEU A 280 12.15 -7.90 -13.31
CA LEU A 280 12.85 -7.51 -14.54
C LEU A 280 14.07 -6.62 -14.27
N ILE A 281 13.94 -5.61 -13.39
CA ILE A 281 15.06 -4.74 -13.00
C ILE A 281 16.19 -5.55 -12.40
N VAL A 282 15.86 -6.48 -11.50
CA VAL A 282 16.82 -7.38 -10.87
C VAL A 282 17.49 -8.30 -11.90
N ALA A 283 16.73 -8.88 -12.82
CA ALA A 283 17.26 -9.74 -13.88
C ALA A 283 18.24 -8.98 -14.79
N VAL A 284 17.88 -7.75 -15.20
CA VAL A 284 18.74 -6.88 -16.03
C VAL A 284 20.01 -6.51 -15.29
N ALA A 285 19.92 -6.16 -14.00
CA ALA A 285 21.09 -5.85 -13.17
C ALA A 285 22.03 -7.05 -13.01
N ALA A 286 21.49 -8.25 -12.74
CA ALA A 286 22.28 -9.47 -12.64
C ALA A 286 22.97 -9.82 -13.97
N PHE A 287 22.24 -9.71 -15.09
CA PHE A 287 22.81 -9.94 -16.42
C PHE A 287 23.93 -8.97 -16.77
N ASN A 288 23.79 -7.69 -16.38
CA ASN A 288 24.84 -6.69 -16.54
C ASN A 288 26.11 -7.09 -15.78
N ILE A 289 25.99 -7.50 -14.52
CA ILE A 289 27.13 -7.96 -13.71
C ILE A 289 27.81 -9.16 -14.37
N ILE A 290 27.05 -10.18 -14.79
CA ILE A 290 27.60 -11.37 -15.44
C ILE A 290 28.38 -10.99 -16.70
N SER A 291 27.75 -10.19 -17.58
CA SER A 291 28.33 -9.78 -18.86
C SER A 291 29.65 -9.02 -18.67
N THR A 292 29.67 -8.10 -17.70
CA THR A 292 30.84 -7.32 -17.33
C THR A 292 31.96 -8.18 -16.77
N LEU A 293 31.68 -9.08 -15.81
CA LEU A 293 32.72 -9.93 -15.24
C LEU A 293 33.30 -10.90 -16.27
N VAL A 294 32.48 -11.44 -17.18
CA VAL A 294 32.99 -12.26 -18.29
C VAL A 294 33.92 -11.44 -19.18
N MET A 295 33.57 -10.19 -19.49
CA MET A 295 34.42 -9.29 -20.27
C MET A 295 35.75 -9.01 -19.57
N VAL A 296 35.74 -8.73 -18.27
CA VAL A 296 36.96 -8.50 -17.47
C VAL A 296 37.85 -9.75 -17.44
N VAL A 297 37.26 -10.94 -17.25
CA VAL A 297 38.01 -12.20 -17.27
C VAL A 297 38.69 -12.42 -18.63
N ASN A 298 38.01 -12.10 -19.73
CA ASN A 298 38.58 -12.20 -21.06
C ASN A 298 39.73 -11.21 -21.31
N ASP A 299 39.58 -9.96 -20.88
CA ASP A 299 40.65 -8.94 -20.96
C ASP A 299 41.86 -9.30 -20.09
N LYS A 300 41.64 -10.03 -19.00
CA LYS A 300 42.66 -10.44 -18.04
C LYS A 300 43.24 -11.83 -18.26
N LYS A 301 43.01 -12.46 -19.42
CA LYS A 301 43.54 -13.81 -19.71
C LYS A 301 45.07 -13.92 -19.60
N GLY A 302 45.82 -12.95 -20.11
CA GLY A 302 47.28 -12.90 -19.98
C GLY A 302 47.73 -12.83 -18.51
N ASP A 303 47.16 -11.91 -17.74
CA ASP A 303 47.42 -11.77 -16.29
C ASP A 303 47.10 -13.09 -15.53
N ILE A 304 46.00 -13.77 -15.88
CA ILE A 304 45.64 -15.08 -15.30
C ILE A 304 46.69 -16.13 -15.64
N ALA A 305 47.16 -16.18 -16.87
CA ALA A 305 48.17 -17.14 -17.32
C ALA A 305 49.49 -16.95 -16.58
N ILE A 306 49.96 -15.71 -16.43
CA ILE A 306 51.18 -15.37 -15.67
C ILE A 306 51.03 -15.79 -14.20
N LEU A 307 49.89 -15.50 -13.56
CA LEU A 307 49.67 -15.93 -12.17
C LEU A 307 49.67 -17.46 -12.04
N ARG A 308 49.09 -18.16 -13.03
CA ARG A 308 49.05 -19.63 -13.07
C ARG A 308 50.44 -20.25 -13.29
N THR A 309 51.30 -19.65 -14.11
CA THR A 309 52.69 -20.11 -14.30
C THR A 309 53.57 -19.85 -13.07
N LEU A 310 53.28 -18.79 -12.30
CA LEU A 310 53.89 -18.50 -11.01
C LEU A 310 53.38 -19.40 -9.85
N GLY A 311 52.44 -20.32 -10.12
CA GLY A 311 51.95 -21.31 -9.15
C GLY A 311 50.59 -21.01 -8.52
N ALA A 312 49.84 -20.01 -9.01
CA ALA A 312 48.48 -19.77 -8.52
C ALA A 312 47.55 -20.94 -8.86
N THR A 313 46.85 -21.46 -7.85
CA THR A 313 45.85 -22.53 -8.04
C THR A 313 44.58 -21.99 -8.71
N PRO A 314 43.77 -22.84 -9.39
CA PRO A 314 42.48 -22.43 -9.94
C PRO A 314 41.56 -21.80 -8.89
N GLY A 315 41.58 -22.31 -7.65
CA GLY A 315 40.83 -21.74 -6.53
C GLY A 315 41.29 -20.33 -6.15
N THR A 316 42.59 -20.04 -6.26
CA THR A 316 43.12 -18.69 -6.03
C THR A 316 42.64 -17.71 -7.11
N ILE A 317 42.62 -18.13 -8.38
CA ILE A 317 42.09 -17.32 -9.48
C ILE A 317 40.59 -17.07 -9.28
N MET A 318 39.82 -18.11 -8.95
CA MET A 318 38.40 -17.98 -8.64
C MET A 318 38.16 -16.96 -7.52
N ALA A 319 38.90 -17.07 -6.41
CA ALA A 319 38.78 -16.17 -5.26
C ALA A 319 39.10 -14.71 -5.62
N ILE A 320 40.06 -14.45 -6.51
CA ILE A 320 40.39 -13.08 -6.99
C ILE A 320 39.17 -12.43 -7.65
N PHE A 321 38.54 -13.14 -8.59
CA PHE A 321 37.39 -12.61 -9.33
C PHE A 321 36.12 -12.56 -8.48
N MET A 322 35.94 -13.49 -7.55
CA MET A 322 34.85 -13.42 -6.55
C MET A 322 35.00 -12.19 -5.64
N VAL A 323 36.22 -11.88 -5.17
CA VAL A 323 36.46 -10.65 -4.40
C VAL A 323 36.18 -9.42 -5.26
N GLN A 324 36.68 -9.36 -6.49
CA GLN A 324 36.43 -8.23 -7.38
C GLN A 324 34.92 -7.99 -7.59
N GLY A 325 34.19 -9.07 -7.86
CA GLY A 325 32.74 -9.06 -8.01
C GLY A 325 32.00 -8.59 -6.76
N THR A 326 32.41 -9.10 -5.59
CA THR A 326 31.85 -8.71 -4.30
C THR A 326 32.11 -7.24 -4.00
N VAL A 327 33.29 -6.70 -4.33
CA VAL A 327 33.59 -5.27 -4.14
C VAL A 327 32.70 -4.41 -5.03
N ILE A 328 32.51 -4.78 -6.30
CA ILE A 328 31.57 -4.09 -7.21
C ILE A 328 30.15 -4.14 -6.63
N GLY A 329 29.73 -5.32 -6.14
CA GLY A 329 28.47 -5.54 -5.44
C GLY A 329 28.27 -4.60 -4.27
N VAL A 330 29.20 -4.62 -3.32
CA VAL A 330 29.16 -3.81 -2.08
C VAL A 330 29.16 -2.32 -2.38
N VAL A 331 30.04 -1.85 -3.26
CA VAL A 331 30.14 -0.41 -3.58
C VAL A 331 28.89 0.05 -4.34
N GLY A 332 28.44 -0.71 -5.35
CA GLY A 332 27.24 -0.40 -6.10
C GLY A 332 25.99 -0.39 -5.21
N THR A 333 25.83 -1.40 -4.34
CA THR A 333 24.73 -1.46 -3.38
C THR A 333 24.81 -0.33 -2.36
N ALA A 334 25.98 0.02 -1.82
CA ALA A 334 26.12 1.10 -0.86
C ALA A 334 25.77 2.47 -1.47
N ILE A 335 26.29 2.77 -2.66
CA ILE A 335 25.96 4.00 -3.40
C ILE A 335 24.46 4.01 -3.72
N GLY A 336 23.93 2.90 -4.23
CA GLY A 336 22.53 2.79 -4.58
C GLY A 336 21.60 2.92 -3.37
N ALA A 337 21.99 2.40 -2.21
CA ALA A 337 21.24 2.53 -0.97
C ALA A 337 21.20 3.97 -0.48
N VAL A 338 22.35 4.66 -0.44
CA VAL A 338 22.41 6.07 -0.02
C VAL A 338 21.60 6.96 -0.96
N VAL A 339 21.82 6.84 -2.26
CA VAL A 339 21.10 7.64 -3.26
C VAL A 339 19.61 7.27 -3.26
N GLY A 340 19.27 5.99 -3.12
CA GLY A 340 17.90 5.50 -3.09
C GLY A 340 17.12 5.99 -1.88
N MET A 341 17.74 5.98 -0.69
CA MET A 341 17.14 6.56 0.52
C MET A 341 16.93 8.06 0.37
N LEU A 342 17.92 8.81 -0.12
CA LEU A 342 17.79 10.25 -0.36
C LEU A 342 16.70 10.55 -1.39
N ALA A 343 16.63 9.79 -2.47
CA ALA A 343 15.60 9.92 -3.49
C ALA A 343 14.21 9.61 -2.92
N ALA A 344 14.06 8.51 -2.16
CA ALA A 344 12.79 8.12 -1.56
C ALA A 344 12.26 9.17 -0.56
N LEU A 345 13.13 9.78 0.24
CA LEU A 345 12.75 10.83 1.19
C LEU A 345 12.35 12.15 0.52
N ASN A 346 12.84 12.40 -0.71
CA ASN A 346 12.60 13.66 -1.43
C ASN A 346 11.70 13.50 -2.67
N VAL A 347 11.16 12.30 -2.93
CA VAL A 347 10.42 12.00 -4.17
C VAL A 347 9.18 12.89 -4.32
N SER A 348 8.46 13.15 -3.23
CA SER A 348 7.28 14.02 -3.23
C SER A 348 7.65 15.44 -3.65
N ALA A 349 8.68 16.03 -3.03
CA ALA A 349 9.18 17.36 -3.36
C ALA A 349 9.71 17.45 -4.81
N ALA A 350 10.41 16.42 -5.27
CA ALA A 350 10.94 16.36 -6.63
C ALA A 350 9.82 16.35 -7.68
N ILE A 351 8.74 15.61 -7.42
CA ILE A 351 7.58 15.57 -8.31
C ILE A 351 6.82 16.89 -8.28
N SER A 352 6.57 17.48 -7.11
CA SER A 352 5.90 18.79 -7.03
C SER A 352 6.70 19.89 -7.75
N ALA A 353 8.02 19.88 -7.65
CA ALA A 353 8.87 20.79 -8.42
C ALA A 353 8.74 20.55 -9.93
N LEU A 354 8.70 19.28 -10.37
CA LEU A 354 8.50 18.92 -11.76
C LEU A 354 7.12 19.37 -12.29
N GLU A 355 6.05 19.18 -11.51
CA GLU A 355 4.70 19.64 -11.84
C GLU A 355 4.65 21.16 -12.01
N SER A 356 5.33 21.91 -11.14
CA SER A 356 5.40 23.37 -11.24
C SER A 356 6.10 23.86 -12.50
N LEU A 357 7.05 23.07 -13.03
CA LEU A 357 7.78 23.37 -14.26
C LEU A 357 6.99 23.00 -15.52
N ILE A 358 6.27 21.87 -15.50
CA ILE A 358 5.52 21.36 -16.65
C ILE A 358 4.12 22.01 -16.73
N GLY A 359 3.59 22.54 -15.64
CA GLY A 359 2.26 23.16 -15.58
C GLY A 359 1.10 22.15 -15.60
N HIS A 360 1.38 20.85 -15.47
CA HIS A 360 0.39 19.79 -15.38
C HIS A 360 0.53 19.03 -14.07
N LYS A 361 -0.60 18.82 -13.38
CA LYS A 361 -0.67 17.95 -12.20
C LYS A 361 -0.80 16.49 -12.64
N PHE A 362 0.07 15.63 -12.13
CA PHE A 362 0.01 14.19 -12.42
C PHE A 362 -1.06 13.49 -11.58
N LEU A 363 -1.34 14.00 -10.38
CA LEU A 363 -2.35 13.45 -9.47
C LEU A 363 -3.53 14.40 -9.30
N ASN A 364 -4.74 13.87 -9.52
CA ASN A 364 -5.99 14.57 -9.25
C ASN A 364 -6.64 13.97 -7.99
N ALA A 365 -6.81 14.79 -6.95
CA ALA A 365 -7.41 14.41 -5.68
C ALA A 365 -8.82 13.83 -5.82
N ASP A 366 -9.58 14.24 -6.84
CA ASP A 366 -10.94 13.72 -7.07
C ASP A 366 -10.96 12.24 -7.49
N VAL A 367 -9.85 11.73 -8.05
CA VAL A 367 -9.73 10.34 -8.52
C VAL A 367 -8.86 9.50 -7.58
N TYR A 368 -7.75 10.07 -7.10
CA TYR A 368 -6.72 9.34 -6.36
C TYR A 368 -6.68 9.63 -4.85
N PHE A 369 -7.63 10.40 -4.31
CA PHE A 369 -7.78 10.71 -2.88
C PHE A 369 -6.61 11.48 -2.25
N ILE A 370 -5.54 11.75 -3.02
CA ILE A 370 -4.29 12.37 -2.60
C ILE A 370 -3.81 13.24 -3.77
N ASP A 371 -3.28 14.43 -3.47
CA ASP A 371 -2.73 15.40 -4.44
C ASP A 371 -1.19 15.44 -4.46
N TYR A 372 -0.53 14.57 -3.69
CA TYR A 372 0.91 14.38 -3.66
C TYR A 372 1.26 12.90 -3.83
N LEU A 373 2.51 12.63 -4.22
CA LEU A 373 3.02 11.27 -4.29
C LEU A 373 3.54 10.82 -2.91
N PRO A 374 2.88 9.89 -2.21
CA PRO A 374 3.29 9.47 -0.88
C PRO A 374 4.55 8.58 -0.97
N SER A 375 5.40 8.67 0.04
CA SER A 375 6.59 7.82 0.16
C SER A 375 6.91 7.55 1.62
N GLN A 376 6.99 6.27 1.97
CA GLN A 376 7.37 5.81 3.31
C GLN A 376 8.55 4.85 3.21
N LEU A 377 9.72 5.37 3.55
CA LEU A 377 10.96 4.59 3.61
C LEU A 377 10.91 3.65 4.81
N GLN A 378 10.93 2.34 4.56
CA GLN A 378 11.02 1.32 5.60
C GLN A 378 12.42 0.71 5.65
N ALA A 379 13.02 0.68 6.84
CA ALA A 379 14.36 0.11 7.04
C ALA A 379 14.42 -1.37 6.64
N GLN A 380 13.35 -2.13 6.88
CA GLN A 380 13.25 -3.53 6.51
C GLN A 380 13.40 -3.74 5.00
N ASP A 381 12.74 -2.92 4.18
CA ASP A 381 12.82 -3.00 2.72
C ASP A 381 14.22 -2.64 2.23
N VAL A 382 14.84 -1.61 2.80
CA VAL A 382 16.21 -1.22 2.44
C VAL A 382 17.19 -2.36 2.74
N VAL A 383 17.08 -3.00 3.92
CA VAL A 383 17.92 -4.13 4.29
C VAL A 383 17.67 -5.33 3.38
N MET A 384 16.41 -5.65 3.06
CA MET A 384 16.05 -6.73 2.14
C MET A 384 16.60 -6.50 0.74
N VAL A 385 16.44 -5.29 0.19
CA VAL A 385 16.96 -4.91 -1.13
C VAL A 385 18.48 -4.97 -1.16
N CYS A 386 19.15 -4.42 -0.15
CA CYS A 386 20.61 -4.48 -0.06
C CYS A 386 21.10 -5.93 0.08
N GLY A 387 20.47 -6.71 0.94
CA GLY A 387 20.79 -8.13 1.13
C GLY A 387 20.61 -8.94 -0.16
N ALA A 388 19.48 -8.78 -0.84
CA ALA A 388 19.20 -9.43 -2.11
C ALA A 388 20.19 -9.01 -3.20
N ALA A 389 20.50 -7.72 -3.32
CA ALA A 389 21.47 -7.21 -4.28
C ALA A 389 22.88 -7.77 -4.03
N LEU A 390 23.32 -7.85 -2.76
CA LEU A 390 24.60 -8.44 -2.39
C LEU A 390 24.64 -9.94 -2.70
N VAL A 391 23.60 -10.70 -2.32
CA VAL A 391 23.51 -12.13 -2.62
C VAL A 391 23.50 -12.38 -4.12
N LEU A 392 22.70 -11.64 -4.89
CA LEU A 392 22.63 -11.79 -6.34
C LEU A 392 23.93 -11.37 -7.03
N SER A 393 24.57 -10.28 -6.58
CA SER A 393 25.88 -9.87 -7.12
C SER A 393 26.93 -10.94 -6.84
N PHE A 394 26.96 -11.51 -5.64
CA PHE A 394 27.83 -12.63 -5.30
C PHE A 394 27.55 -13.83 -6.21
N LEU A 395 26.28 -14.28 -6.31
CA LEU A 395 25.87 -15.40 -7.15
C LEU A 395 26.23 -15.22 -8.63
N ALA A 396 25.98 -14.02 -9.17
CA ALA A 396 26.34 -13.64 -10.53
C ALA A 396 27.84 -13.74 -10.81
N THR A 397 28.69 -13.61 -9.78
CA THR A 397 30.14 -13.67 -9.93
C THR A 397 30.71 -15.09 -9.95
N LEU A 398 29.97 -16.10 -9.47
CA LEU A 398 30.47 -17.48 -9.44
C LEU A 398 30.75 -18.02 -10.85
N TYR A 399 29.82 -17.81 -11.80
CA TYR A 399 29.98 -18.34 -13.16
C TYR A 399 31.21 -17.76 -13.88
N PRO A 400 31.42 -16.42 -13.93
CA PRO A 400 32.62 -15.85 -14.53
C PRO A 400 33.91 -16.24 -13.79
N ALA A 401 33.91 -16.28 -12.46
CA ALA A 401 35.09 -16.64 -11.67
C ALA A 401 35.50 -18.11 -11.88
N TRP A 402 34.53 -19.01 -11.97
CA TRP A 402 34.76 -20.42 -12.31
C TRP A 402 35.31 -20.57 -13.73
N ARG A 403 34.77 -19.81 -14.68
CA ARG A 403 35.29 -19.78 -16.07
C ARG A 403 36.73 -19.27 -16.12
N ALA A 404 37.07 -18.24 -15.34
CA ALA A 404 38.43 -17.71 -15.24
C ALA A 404 39.43 -18.76 -14.71
N ALA A 405 39.04 -19.52 -13.70
CA ALA A 405 39.86 -20.56 -13.08
C ALA A 405 40.22 -21.71 -14.03
N ARG A 406 39.40 -21.96 -15.08
CA ARG A 406 39.62 -22.99 -16.09
C ARG A 406 40.48 -22.55 -17.28
N THR A 407 40.98 -21.31 -17.29
CA THR A 407 41.85 -20.81 -18.37
C THR A 407 43.18 -21.57 -18.38
N GLN A 408 43.55 -22.14 -19.53
CA GLN A 408 44.81 -22.86 -19.70
C GLN A 408 45.97 -21.87 -19.96
N PRO A 409 47.06 -21.90 -19.18
CA PRO A 409 48.16 -20.95 -19.35
C PRO A 409 48.83 -21.02 -20.72
N ALA A 410 48.97 -22.24 -21.27
CA ALA A 410 49.62 -22.49 -22.56
C ALA A 410 48.82 -21.93 -23.74
N GLU A 411 47.49 -21.97 -23.70
CA GLU A 411 46.65 -21.38 -24.74
C GLU A 411 46.61 -19.85 -24.64
N ALA A 412 46.59 -19.31 -23.42
CA ALA A 412 46.51 -17.87 -23.20
C ALA A 412 47.80 -17.12 -23.60
N LEU A 413 48.98 -17.74 -23.46
CA LEU A 413 50.28 -17.16 -23.81
C LEU A 413 50.70 -17.41 -25.27
N ARG A 414 49.97 -18.26 -26.02
CA ARG A 414 50.27 -18.59 -27.42
C ARG A 414 49.79 -17.52 -28.42
N TYR A 415 48.89 -16.65 -27.99
CA TYR A 415 48.25 -15.62 -28.83
C TYR A 415 48.63 -14.18 -28.41
N GLU A 416 49.57 -14.02 -27.47
CA GLU A 416 50.40 -12.81 -27.32
C GLU A 416 51.69 -13.00 -28.11
#